data_AF-A0A336N4P3-F1
#
_entry.id   AF-A0A336N4P3-F1
#
_cell.length_a   1.000
_cell.length_b   1.000
_cell.length_c   1.000
_cell.angle_alpha   90.00
_cell.angle_beta   90.00
_cell.angle_gamma   90.00
#
_symmetry.space_group_name_H-M   'P 1'
#
loop_
_entity.id
_entity.type
_entity.pdbx_description
1 polymer ?
#
loop_
_entity_poly.entity_id
_entity_poly.type
_entity_poly.pdbx_seq_one_letter_code
_entity_poly.pdbx_strand_id
1 'polypeptide(L)'
;MKPCFLFNTLWLVCYIIWLSACNLVTYQPTETISQIEPQTGYRLSTAMEQALQKENLLIVTFSGGGSRAASLGYGVLEQFKNTPVRPTEKGDTLLDNIDVVYGVSGGAVLAGYFLWKGGMLFPNLMSVF
;
A
#
# COMPACT_ATOMS: atom_id res chain seq x y z
N MET A 1 -26.98 -16.39 52.62
CA MET A 1 -27.08 -16.43 51.15
C MET A 1 -25.75 -15.92 50.59
N LYS A 2 -25.13 -16.66 49.64
CA LYS A 2 -23.66 -16.80 49.53
C LYS A 2 -22.97 -15.69 48.71
N PRO A 3 -21.90 -15.04 49.21
CA PRO A 3 -21.10 -14.04 48.47
C PRO A 3 -20.37 -14.63 47.23
N CYS A 4 -20.27 -15.95 47.13
CA CYS A 4 -19.74 -16.67 45.97
C CYS A 4 -20.57 -16.45 44.68
N PHE A 5 -21.88 -16.21 44.81
CA PHE A 5 -22.77 -16.08 43.64
C PHE A 5 -22.55 -14.73 42.93
N LEU A 6 -22.38 -13.65 43.70
CA LEU A 6 -22.18 -12.29 43.20
C LEU A 6 -20.85 -12.13 42.44
N PHE A 7 -19.78 -12.78 42.92
CA PHE A 7 -18.47 -12.77 42.28
C PHE A 7 -18.49 -13.47 40.91
N ASN A 8 -19.21 -14.58 40.80
CA ASN A 8 -19.32 -15.34 39.54
C ASN A 8 -20.18 -14.59 38.50
N THR A 9 -21.19 -13.83 38.95
CA THR A 9 -21.99 -12.97 38.06
C THR A 9 -21.18 -11.82 37.49
N LEU A 10 -20.26 -11.22 38.28
CA LEU A 10 -19.40 -10.14 37.82
C LEU A 10 -18.43 -10.59 36.71
N TRP A 11 -17.85 -11.79 36.85
CA TRP A 11 -16.98 -12.38 35.82
C TRP A 11 -17.71 -12.68 34.51
N LEU A 12 -18.93 -13.21 34.59
CA LEU A 12 -19.76 -13.44 33.42
C LEU A 12 -20.09 -12.14 32.68
N VAL A 13 -20.41 -11.07 33.41
CA VAL A 13 -20.69 -9.75 32.82
C VAL A 13 -19.44 -9.18 32.14
N CYS A 14 -18.26 -9.24 32.78
CA CYS A 14 -17.01 -8.81 32.15
C CYS A 14 -16.69 -9.59 30.87
N TYR A 15 -16.93 -10.90 30.85
CA TYR A 15 -16.70 -11.74 29.68
C TYR A 15 -17.62 -11.38 28.51
N ILE A 16 -18.90 -11.09 28.79
CA ILE A 16 -19.88 -10.64 27.78
C ILE A 16 -19.48 -9.27 27.21
N ILE A 17 -18.99 -8.35 28.04
CA ILE A 17 -18.51 -7.03 27.62
C ILE A 17 -17.28 -7.17 26.70
N TRP A 18 -16.33 -8.04 27.04
CA TRP A 18 -15.15 -8.29 26.23
C TRP A 18 -15.48 -8.90 24.86
N LEU A 19 -16.48 -9.77 24.78
CA LEU A 19 -16.92 -10.35 23.50
C LEU A 19 -17.64 -9.34 22.58
N SER A 20 -18.19 -8.26 23.14
CA SER A 20 -18.91 -7.24 22.38
C SER A 20 -18.00 -6.25 21.64
N ALA A 21 -16.69 -6.25 21.93
CA ALA A 21 -15.71 -5.33 21.35
C ALA A 21 -15.42 -5.58 19.85
N CYS A 22 -15.77 -6.76 19.32
CA CYS A 22 -15.54 -7.10 17.91
C CYS A 22 -16.67 -6.61 16.96
N ASN A 23 -17.73 -5.98 17.46
CA ASN A 23 -18.90 -5.59 16.64
C ASN A 23 -18.82 -4.14 16.08
N LEU A 24 -17.68 -3.45 16.21
CA LEU A 24 -17.54 -2.06 15.76
C LEU A 24 -16.98 -1.93 14.33
N VAL A 25 -17.25 -2.90 13.45
CA VAL A 25 -17.01 -2.76 12.01
C VAL A 25 -18.36 -2.48 11.34
N THR A 26 -18.82 -1.25 11.46
CA THR A 26 -19.94 -0.75 10.64
C THR A 26 -19.43 -0.61 9.21
N TYR A 27 -19.78 -1.56 8.35
CA TYR A 27 -19.50 -1.50 6.92
C TYR A 27 -20.22 -0.29 6.32
N GLN A 28 -19.47 0.76 5.95
CA GLN A 28 -19.97 1.83 5.11
C GLN A 28 -19.66 1.46 3.65
N PRO A 29 -20.68 1.12 2.84
CA PRO A 29 -20.44 0.88 1.42
C PRO A 29 -19.91 2.17 0.80
N THR A 30 -18.81 2.09 0.07
CA THR A 30 -18.40 3.17 -0.81
C THR A 30 -19.47 3.40 -1.87
N GLU A 31 -19.64 4.63 -2.34
CA GLU A 31 -20.57 4.92 -3.44
C GLU A 31 -20.26 4.02 -4.65
N THR A 32 -21.32 3.47 -5.25
CA THR A 32 -21.18 2.65 -6.45
C THR A 32 -20.72 3.53 -7.61
N ILE A 33 -19.70 3.07 -8.32
CA ILE A 33 -19.25 3.72 -9.55
C ILE A 33 -20.39 3.71 -10.57
N SER A 34 -20.82 4.89 -11.02
CA SER A 34 -21.89 5.06 -12.02
C SER A 34 -21.41 4.90 -13.46
N GLN A 35 -20.12 5.19 -13.73
CA GLN A 35 -19.52 5.10 -15.05
C GLN A 35 -18.07 4.65 -14.94
N ILE A 36 -17.67 3.72 -15.82
CA ILE A 36 -16.29 3.26 -15.95
C ILE A 36 -15.74 3.82 -17.26
N GLU A 37 -14.74 4.70 -17.17
CA GLU A 37 -14.00 5.18 -18.34
C GLU A 37 -12.82 4.25 -18.61
N PRO A 38 -12.82 3.43 -19.68
CA PRO A 38 -11.79 2.40 -19.90
C PRO A 38 -10.43 2.98 -20.29
N GLN A 39 -10.42 4.19 -20.85
CA GLN A 39 -9.23 4.82 -21.43
C GLN A 39 -8.44 5.68 -20.44
N THR A 40 -8.93 5.84 -19.21
CA THR A 40 -8.32 6.72 -18.20
C THR A 40 -7.96 5.96 -16.92
N GLY A 41 -7.29 6.64 -15.97
CA GLY A 41 -6.95 6.09 -14.65
C GLY A 41 -5.74 5.16 -14.62
N TYR A 42 -5.57 4.45 -13.50
CA TYR A 42 -4.40 3.60 -13.22
C TYR A 42 -4.53 2.20 -13.85
N ARG A 43 -4.53 2.12 -15.19
CA ARG A 43 -4.66 0.86 -15.93
C ARG A 43 -3.35 0.45 -16.60
N LEU A 44 -3.04 -0.85 -16.52
CA LEU A 44 -1.84 -1.41 -17.15
C LEU A 44 -1.86 -1.29 -18.67
N SER A 45 -3.02 -1.50 -19.31
CA SER A 45 -3.17 -1.38 -20.76
C SER A 45 -2.78 0.01 -21.25
N THR A 46 -3.23 1.06 -20.55
CA THR A 46 -2.89 2.46 -20.86
C THR A 46 -1.39 2.70 -20.69
N ALA A 47 -0.78 2.17 -19.61
CA ALA A 47 0.67 2.28 -19.41
C ALA A 47 1.47 1.55 -20.51
N MET A 48 0.99 0.40 -20.97
CA MET A 48 1.60 -0.36 -22.07
C MET A 48 1.46 0.37 -23.42
N GLU A 49 0.30 0.95 -23.72
CA GLU A 49 0.11 1.76 -24.92
C GLU A 49 1.03 2.99 -24.93
N GLN A 50 1.16 3.67 -23.79
CA GLN A 50 2.13 4.77 -23.64
C GLN A 50 3.57 4.28 -23.82
N ALA A 51 3.88 3.06 -23.39
CA ALA A 51 5.19 2.47 -23.61
C ALA A 51 5.49 2.12 -25.06
N LEU A 52 4.49 1.81 -25.89
CA LEU A 52 4.71 1.59 -27.34
C LEU A 52 5.20 2.87 -28.04
N GLN A 53 4.88 4.04 -27.48
CA GLN A 53 5.38 5.34 -27.94
C GLN A 53 6.76 5.69 -27.35
N LYS A 54 7.21 4.94 -26.34
CA LYS A 54 8.49 5.14 -25.64
C LYS A 54 9.48 4.05 -26.04
N GLU A 55 10.75 4.27 -25.74
CA GLU A 55 11.77 3.24 -25.96
C GLU A 55 11.77 2.15 -24.87
N ASN A 56 11.31 2.47 -23.65
CA ASN A 56 11.37 1.58 -22.48
C ASN A 56 10.09 1.64 -21.64
N LEU A 57 9.73 0.50 -21.02
CA LEU A 57 8.67 0.35 -20.01
C LEU A 57 9.28 -0.25 -18.74
N LEU A 58 9.18 0.45 -17.61
CA LEU A 58 9.68 -0.04 -16.33
C LEU A 58 8.54 -0.37 -15.36
N ILE A 59 8.41 -1.66 -15.05
CA ILE A 59 7.43 -2.19 -14.09
C ILE A 59 8.17 -2.72 -12.86
N VAL A 60 7.80 -2.24 -11.68
CA VAL A 60 8.35 -2.69 -10.40
C VAL A 60 7.28 -3.43 -9.62
N THR A 61 7.61 -4.60 -9.08
CA THR A 61 6.69 -5.43 -8.29
C THR A 61 7.30 -5.76 -6.93
N PHE A 62 6.64 -5.34 -5.86
CA PHE A 62 7.06 -5.61 -4.49
C PHE A 62 6.29 -6.80 -3.91
N SER A 63 7.04 -7.85 -3.57
CA SER A 63 6.48 -9.01 -2.87
C SER A 63 6.02 -8.68 -1.44
N GLY A 64 5.28 -9.60 -0.85
CA GLY A 64 4.90 -9.57 0.56
C GLY A 64 6.04 -9.99 1.48
N GLY A 65 5.86 -9.74 2.78
CA GLY A 65 6.86 -10.07 3.81
C GLY A 65 6.96 -9.04 4.93
N GLY A 66 5.87 -8.32 5.21
CA GLY A 66 5.78 -7.32 6.27
C GLY A 66 6.78 -6.17 6.12
N SER A 67 7.19 -5.63 7.26
CA SER A 67 8.14 -4.51 7.34
C SER A 67 9.50 -4.83 6.71
N ARG A 68 9.99 -6.08 6.83
CA ARG A 68 11.28 -6.49 6.24
C ARG A 68 11.30 -6.40 4.71
N ALA A 69 10.24 -6.87 4.06
CA ALA A 69 10.14 -6.78 2.60
C ALA A 69 10.00 -5.31 2.15
N ALA A 70 9.24 -4.52 2.90
CA ALA A 70 9.07 -3.09 2.63
C ALA A 70 10.36 -2.28 2.83
N SER A 71 11.14 -2.55 3.88
CA SER A 71 12.42 -1.89 4.11
C SER A 71 13.45 -2.23 3.04
N LEU A 72 13.48 -3.49 2.58
CA LEU A 72 14.34 -3.90 1.48
C LEU A 72 13.94 -3.17 0.18
N GLY A 73 12.65 -3.19 -0.15
CA GLY A 73 12.14 -2.51 -1.33
C GLY A 73 12.40 -0.99 -1.29
N TYR A 74 12.32 -0.38 -0.11
CA TYR A 74 12.68 1.03 0.08
C TYR A 74 14.15 1.30 -0.26
N GLY A 75 15.09 0.48 0.26
CA GLY A 75 16.51 0.62 -0.08
C GLY A 75 16.80 0.41 -1.57
N VAL A 76 16.04 -0.47 -2.25
CA VAL A 76 16.11 -0.62 -3.70
C VAL A 76 15.67 0.66 -4.43
N LEU A 77 14.58 1.29 -4.00
CA LEU A 77 14.15 2.57 -4.56
C LEU A 77 15.17 3.68 -4.30
N GLU A 78 15.79 3.72 -3.12
CA GLU A 78 16.88 4.67 -2.84
C GLU A 78 18.04 4.48 -3.81
N GLN A 79 18.41 3.23 -4.10
CA GLN A 79 19.42 2.95 -5.10
C GLN A 79 18.98 3.33 -6.51
N PHE A 80 17.71 3.11 -6.87
CA PHE A 80 17.18 3.51 -8.18
C PHE A 80 17.22 5.03 -8.38
N LYS A 81 17.00 5.80 -7.31
CA LYS A 81 17.15 7.26 -7.33
C LYS A 81 18.58 7.69 -7.64
N ASN A 82 19.56 6.91 -7.19
CA ASN A 82 20.98 7.19 -7.40
C ASN A 82 21.54 6.50 -8.66
N THR A 83 20.72 5.76 -9.41
CA THR A 83 21.14 5.02 -10.59
C THR A 83 20.78 5.82 -11.84
N PRO A 84 21.76 6.41 -12.55
CA PRO A 84 21.51 7.20 -13.74
C PRO A 84 21.08 6.31 -14.91
N VAL A 85 20.20 6.84 -15.75
CA VAL A 85 19.77 6.27 -17.02
C VAL A 85 19.87 7.34 -18.11
N ARG A 86 19.64 6.95 -19.38
CA ARG A 86 19.55 7.94 -20.46
C ARG A 86 18.41 8.92 -20.12
N PRO A 87 18.64 10.25 -20.17
CA PRO A 87 17.62 11.22 -19.83
C PRO A 87 16.33 11.02 -20.63
N THR A 88 15.20 11.05 -19.93
CA THR A 88 13.86 11.01 -20.51
C THR A 88 13.07 12.25 -20.08
N GLU A 89 11.85 12.39 -20.57
CA GLU A 89 10.92 13.45 -20.12
C GLU A 89 10.58 13.35 -18.63
N LYS A 90 10.75 12.17 -18.01
CA LYS A 90 10.46 11.95 -16.60
C LYS A 90 11.63 12.26 -15.68
N GLY A 91 12.86 12.19 -16.19
CA GLY A 91 14.09 12.40 -15.42
C GLY A 91 15.24 11.54 -15.93
N ASP A 92 16.38 11.62 -15.23
CA ASP A 92 17.63 10.95 -15.57
C ASP A 92 17.99 9.82 -14.60
N THR A 93 17.11 9.47 -13.67
CA THR A 93 17.29 8.35 -12.74
C THR A 93 16.38 7.17 -13.06
N LEU A 94 16.76 5.96 -12.63
CA LEU A 94 15.92 4.78 -12.78
C LEU A 94 14.59 4.92 -12.01
N LEU A 95 14.60 5.65 -10.88
CA LEU A 95 13.41 5.92 -10.08
C LEU A 95 12.39 6.75 -10.85
N ASP A 96 12.84 7.84 -11.50
CA ASP A 96 11.98 8.74 -12.26
C ASP A 96 11.31 8.04 -13.44
N ASN A 97 11.98 7.01 -13.96
CA ASN A 97 11.55 6.26 -15.12
C ASN A 97 10.65 5.07 -14.80
N ILE A 98 10.23 4.88 -13.55
CA ILE A 98 9.23 3.86 -13.18
C ILE A 98 7.87 4.25 -13.77
N ASP A 99 7.27 3.36 -14.57
CA ASP A 99 5.95 3.58 -15.17
C ASP A 99 4.83 2.94 -14.35
N VAL A 100 5.08 1.77 -13.77
CA VAL A 100 4.08 1.00 -13.03
C VAL A 100 4.70 0.38 -11.77
N VAL A 101 3.96 0.47 -10.65
CA VAL A 101 4.34 -0.18 -9.39
C VAL A 101 3.19 -1.05 -8.89
N TYR A 102 3.51 -2.31 -8.57
CA TYR A 102 2.62 -3.23 -7.88
C TYR A 102 3.21 -3.62 -6.53
N GLY A 103 2.33 -3.98 -5.59
CA GLY A 103 2.75 -4.53 -4.32
C GLY A 103 1.68 -5.44 -3.72
N VAL A 104 2.10 -6.43 -2.94
CA VAL A 104 1.21 -7.29 -2.16
C VAL A 104 1.56 -7.25 -0.67
N SER A 105 0.56 -7.27 0.22
CA SER A 105 0.75 -7.20 1.68
C SER A 105 1.67 -6.03 2.08
N GLY A 106 2.80 -6.27 2.76
CA GLY A 106 3.78 -5.21 3.10
C GLY A 106 4.34 -4.45 1.89
N GLY A 107 4.50 -5.12 0.74
CA GLY A 107 4.90 -4.46 -0.51
C GLY A 107 3.84 -3.49 -1.06
N ALA A 108 2.56 -3.73 -0.77
CA ALA A 108 1.48 -2.82 -1.17
C ALA A 108 1.54 -1.49 -0.41
N VAL A 109 1.96 -1.52 0.86
CA VAL A 109 2.19 -0.31 1.66
C VAL A 109 3.32 0.53 1.07
N LEU A 110 4.44 -0.11 0.72
CA LEU A 110 5.56 0.57 0.03
C LEU A 110 5.13 1.15 -1.32
N ALA A 111 4.45 0.35 -2.16
CA ALA A 111 3.96 0.78 -3.46
C ALA A 111 3.01 1.99 -3.35
N GLY A 112 2.05 1.93 -2.44
CA GLY A 112 1.11 3.03 -2.18
C GLY A 112 1.82 4.27 -1.66
N TYR A 113 2.79 4.11 -0.76
CA TYR A 113 3.59 5.24 -0.26
C TYR A 113 4.39 5.91 -1.38
N PHE A 114 5.04 5.12 -2.24
CA PHE A 114 5.79 5.62 -3.39
C PHE A 114 4.89 6.42 -4.35
N LEU A 115 3.70 5.89 -4.68
CA LEU A 115 2.73 6.56 -5.55
C LEU A 115 2.21 7.87 -4.96
N TRP A 116 1.99 7.92 -3.64
CA TRP A 116 1.50 9.13 -2.98
C TRP A 116 2.56 10.25 -2.90
N LYS A 117 3.82 9.89 -2.66
CA LYS A 117 4.91 10.87 -2.49
C LYS A 117 5.64 11.25 -3.77
N GLY A 118 5.37 10.60 -4.89
CA GLY A 118 5.82 11.02 -6.22
C GLY A 118 7.35 11.09 -6.35
N GLY A 119 8.04 9.98 -6.15
CA GLY A 119 9.51 9.91 -6.28
C GLY A 119 10.31 10.50 -5.12
N MET A 120 9.67 11.24 -4.20
CA MET A 120 10.31 11.68 -2.96
C MET A 120 10.35 10.53 -1.93
N LEU A 121 11.48 9.84 -1.86
CA LEU A 121 11.79 8.91 -0.79
C LEU A 121 12.17 9.72 0.46
N PHE A 122 11.26 9.79 1.43
CA PHE A 122 11.49 10.40 2.74
C PHE A 122 11.66 9.32 3.82
N PRO A 123 12.42 9.60 4.91
CA PRO A 123 12.73 8.61 5.94
C PRO A 123 11.51 8.06 6.71
N ASN A 124 10.33 8.67 6.54
CA ASN A 124 9.12 8.35 7.29
C ASN A 124 8.33 7.12 6.78
N LEU A 125 8.83 6.34 5.83
CA LEU A 125 8.17 5.06 5.52
C LEU A 125 8.17 4.12 6.74
N MET A 126 9.25 4.12 7.53
CA MET A 126 9.36 3.24 8.70
C MET A 126 8.39 3.60 9.82
N SER A 127 7.79 4.80 9.83
CA SER A 127 6.73 5.13 10.79
C SER A 127 5.34 4.62 10.36
N VAL A 128 5.23 4.03 9.16
CA VAL A 128 3.98 3.43 8.64
C VAL A 128 3.88 1.94 9.02
N PHE A 129 4.97 1.33 9.49
CA PHE A 129 5.06 -0.07 9.91
C PHE A 129 5.27 -0.20 11.42
#